data_AF-A0A2J0LJ49-F1
#
_entry.id   AF-A0A2J0LJ49-F1
#
_cell.length_a   1.000
_cell.length_b   1.000
_cell.length_c   1.000
_cell.angle_alpha   90.00
_cell.angle_beta   90.00
_cell.angle_gamma   90.00
#
_symmetry.space_group_name_H-M   'P 1'
#
loop_
_entity.id
_entity.type
_entity.pdbx_description
1 polymer ?
#
loop_
_entity_poly.entity_id
_entity_poly.type
_entity_poly.pdbx_seq_one_letter_code
_entity_poly.pdbx_strand_id
1 'polypeptide(L)'
;MNETYLREHLKERRKAERISFTFPARTPAGIIGETVNLSASGLRLALERPLLSTRTIPIRIDFPFSSPFESHVEIVWNRPESENNRFLCGVRFLKLQKDASGILKEAFGQCKTLNSDFVSLTEMMRSWLVDFKTKCDNFDLMYPDDFDRINFIEKNNFYVETKLTQHFKSIGRCIKNFNSEEYILHQKYYRDMLWFFLSDLVEINRFIRYKPLGYAGDFIIMNYFYDYCYKYLGESSYEKSINFYTCNIPMAFSVVERKDFFKEKILETLRNKDSIKILSIASGSARELTELVEEGKITKPLYFDCLDFETEAFQDIKNTLQKAKPEDTRYLSIRFNNESFMDFIKGKPMLNLFEKYDMIYSSGLFDYLSNRIARKLVAHLFDFLDNEATLFVTNAKNDMDYQAYYEMLGGWKLIHRKEEEVLAWADKIQESHRTELINLDTIKPFMFFILALQKNPAKLF
;
A
#
# COMPACT_ATOMS: atom_id res chain seq x y z
N MET A 1 -12.33 26.58 -50.70
CA MET A 1 -10.97 27.04 -50.31
C MET A 1 -10.22 25.80 -49.81
N ASN A 2 -9.20 25.35 -50.53
CA ASN A 2 -8.68 23.97 -50.48
C ASN A 2 -8.00 23.61 -49.14
N GLU A 3 -8.34 22.46 -48.53
CA GLU A 3 -7.76 21.93 -47.28
C GLU A 3 -6.22 21.83 -47.30
N THR A 4 -5.63 21.68 -48.49
CA THR A 4 -4.18 21.63 -48.71
C THR A 4 -3.49 22.95 -48.38
N TYR A 5 -4.16 24.09 -48.60
CA TYR A 5 -3.60 25.43 -48.31
C TYR A 5 -3.56 25.73 -46.80
N LEU A 6 -4.51 25.18 -46.03
CA LEU A 6 -4.53 25.26 -44.56
C LEU A 6 -3.47 24.35 -43.91
N ARG A 7 -3.12 23.22 -44.53
CA ARG A 7 -2.06 22.32 -44.03
C ARG A 7 -0.65 22.86 -44.28
N GLU A 8 -0.41 23.59 -45.37
CA GLU A 8 0.93 24.10 -45.68
C GLU A 8 1.33 25.37 -44.91
N HIS A 9 0.37 26.15 -44.39
CA HIS A 9 0.65 27.36 -43.59
C HIS A 9 0.56 27.17 -42.07
N LEU A 10 0.32 25.95 -41.58
CA LEU A 10 0.39 25.59 -40.16
C LEU A 10 1.57 24.67 -39.85
N LYS A 11 2.70 24.82 -40.56
CA LYS A 11 4.00 24.37 -40.03
C LYS A 11 4.36 25.28 -38.87
N GLU A 12 3.90 24.88 -37.69
CA GLU A 12 4.27 25.46 -36.41
C GLU A 12 5.81 25.52 -36.35
N ARG A 13 6.37 26.73 -36.51
CA ARG A 13 7.82 27.00 -36.45
C ARG A 13 8.27 26.84 -35.00
N ARG A 14 8.32 25.61 -34.53
CA ARG A 14 8.61 25.26 -33.13
C ARG A 14 10.14 25.18 -32.95
N LYS A 15 10.70 26.02 -32.06
CA LYS A 15 12.14 26.07 -31.74
C LYS A 15 12.50 25.53 -30.35
N ALA A 16 11.53 25.35 -29.46
CA ALA A 16 11.77 24.96 -28.07
C ALA A 16 11.21 23.56 -27.79
N GLU A 17 12.01 22.75 -27.09
CA GLU A 17 11.63 21.42 -26.62
C GLU A 17 10.40 21.51 -25.70
N ARG A 18 9.48 20.56 -25.88
CA ARG A 18 8.25 20.47 -25.11
C ARG A 18 8.11 19.12 -24.48
N ILE A 19 7.46 19.13 -23.34
CA ILE A 19 7.10 17.95 -22.59
C ILE A 19 5.58 17.94 -22.46
N SER A 20 4.96 16.80 -22.82
CA SER A 20 3.52 16.57 -22.67
C SER A 20 3.31 15.84 -21.35
N PHE A 21 2.67 16.50 -20.39
CA PHE A 21 2.22 15.89 -19.13
C PHE A 21 0.93 16.55 -18.67
N THR A 22 0.10 15.76 -18.00
CA THR A 22 -1.17 16.23 -17.43
C THR A 22 -1.11 16.36 -15.93
N PHE A 23 -1.06 17.60 -15.42
CA PHE A 23 -1.11 17.92 -13.99
C PHE A 23 -1.99 19.16 -13.75
N PRO A 24 -2.60 19.30 -12.57
CA PRO A 24 -3.50 20.43 -12.28
C PRO A 24 -2.77 21.78 -12.31
N ALA A 25 -3.39 22.77 -12.92
CA ALA A 25 -2.93 24.16 -12.97
C ALA A 25 -3.90 25.07 -12.19
N ARG A 26 -3.35 25.91 -11.30
CA ARG A 26 -4.14 26.72 -10.36
C ARG A 26 -3.89 28.22 -10.56
N THR A 27 -4.94 29.04 -10.37
CA THR A 27 -4.83 30.48 -10.05
C THR A 27 -4.99 30.66 -8.54
N PRO A 28 -4.63 31.83 -7.99
CA PRO A 28 -5.05 32.25 -6.65
C PRO A 28 -6.58 32.20 -6.43
N ALA A 29 -7.38 32.26 -7.50
CA ALA A 29 -8.84 32.20 -7.46
C ALA A 29 -9.43 30.78 -7.58
N GLY A 30 -8.61 29.75 -7.76
CA GLY A 30 -9.05 28.35 -7.90
C GLY A 30 -8.35 27.57 -9.03
N ILE A 31 -8.76 26.31 -9.21
CA ILE A 31 -8.26 25.44 -10.30
C ILE A 31 -8.79 25.96 -11.63
N ILE A 32 -7.90 26.11 -12.62
CA ILE A 32 -8.26 26.63 -13.94
C ILE A 32 -8.38 25.49 -14.96
N GLY A 33 -7.62 24.41 -14.77
CA GLY A 33 -7.65 23.23 -15.64
C GLY A 33 -6.40 22.38 -15.46
N GLU A 34 -6.04 21.61 -16.50
CA GLU A 34 -4.87 20.74 -16.49
C GLU A 34 -3.83 21.23 -17.51
N THR A 35 -2.55 21.16 -17.16
CA THR A 35 -1.47 21.36 -18.15
C THR A 35 -1.49 20.17 -19.11
N VAL A 36 -1.15 20.40 -20.38
CA VAL A 36 -1.11 19.34 -21.41
C VAL A 36 0.19 19.41 -22.20
N ASN A 37 0.89 20.54 -22.17
CA ASN A 37 2.25 20.66 -22.70
C ASN A 37 2.98 21.78 -21.96
N LEU A 38 4.26 21.60 -21.69
CA LEU A 38 5.12 22.61 -21.10
C LEU A 38 6.38 22.81 -21.94
N SER A 39 6.82 24.06 -22.05
CA SER A 39 8.10 24.49 -22.60
C SER A 39 8.80 25.43 -21.62
N ALA A 40 10.09 25.68 -21.81
CA ALA A 40 10.82 26.71 -21.06
C ALA A 40 10.19 28.11 -21.17
N SER A 41 9.37 28.37 -22.19
CA SER A 41 8.76 29.67 -22.49
C SER A 41 7.26 29.78 -22.19
N GLY A 42 6.60 28.70 -21.79
CA GLY A 42 5.15 28.69 -21.61
C GLY A 42 4.55 27.29 -21.61
N LEU A 43 3.23 27.20 -21.56
CA LEU A 43 2.50 25.93 -21.46
C LEU A 43 1.18 25.96 -22.24
N ARG A 44 0.61 24.77 -22.45
CA ARG A 44 -0.74 24.55 -22.97
C ARG A 44 -1.60 24.03 -21.82
N LEU A 45 -2.71 24.69 -21.55
CA LEU A 45 -3.75 24.23 -20.62
C LEU A 45 -4.92 23.62 -21.38
N ALA A 46 -5.55 22.61 -20.80
CA ALA A 46 -6.91 22.19 -21.12
C ALA A 46 -7.84 22.69 -20.03
N LEU A 47 -8.86 23.44 -20.42
CA LEU A 47 -9.78 24.17 -19.55
C LEU A 47 -11.23 23.78 -19.85
N GLU A 48 -12.10 23.81 -18.85
CA GLU A 48 -13.54 23.61 -19.06
C GLU A 48 -14.21 24.82 -19.72
N ARG A 49 -13.60 26.01 -19.57
CA ARG A 49 -14.09 27.28 -20.13
C ARG A 49 -12.94 28.09 -20.71
N PRO A 50 -13.19 28.92 -21.73
CA PRO A 50 -12.13 29.74 -22.30
C PRO A 50 -11.65 30.78 -21.28
N LEU A 51 -10.34 30.97 -21.19
CA LEU A 51 -9.81 32.12 -20.48
C LEU A 51 -10.09 33.40 -21.28
N LEU A 52 -11.05 34.18 -20.80
CA LEU A 52 -11.45 35.47 -21.37
C LEU A 52 -10.75 36.58 -20.59
N SER A 53 -9.45 36.76 -20.81
CA SER A 53 -8.68 37.84 -20.18
C SER A 53 -7.81 38.55 -21.22
N THR A 54 -7.84 39.89 -21.21
CA THR A 54 -6.90 40.76 -21.95
C THR A 54 -5.64 41.09 -21.12
N ARG A 55 -5.52 40.52 -19.92
CA ARG A 55 -4.47 40.81 -18.93
C ARG A 55 -3.65 39.57 -18.58
N THR A 56 -2.47 39.83 -18.03
CA THR A 56 -1.57 38.84 -17.43
C THR A 56 -2.26 38.10 -16.29
N ILE A 57 -2.22 36.77 -16.30
CA ILE A 57 -2.85 35.91 -15.31
C ILE A 57 -1.77 35.33 -14.39
N PRO A 58 -1.90 35.43 -13.06
CA PRO A 58 -1.03 34.68 -12.15
C PRO A 58 -1.40 33.20 -12.18
N ILE A 59 -0.42 32.34 -12.43
CA ILE A 59 -0.57 30.89 -12.42
C ILE A 59 0.41 30.29 -11.41
N ARG A 60 -0.09 29.37 -10.60
CA ARG A 60 0.70 28.45 -9.81
C ARG A 60 0.70 27.11 -10.51
N ILE A 61 1.89 26.59 -10.75
CA ILE A 61 2.07 25.29 -11.37
C ILE A 61 2.62 24.35 -10.32
N ASP A 62 1.81 23.35 -9.98
CA ASP A 62 2.22 22.26 -9.12
C ASP A 62 2.90 21.20 -10.00
N PHE A 63 4.22 21.26 -10.06
CA PHE A 63 5.00 20.33 -10.86
C PHE A 63 5.10 18.96 -10.20
N PRO A 64 4.94 17.89 -10.98
CA PRO A 64 5.36 16.59 -10.50
C PRO A 64 6.89 16.58 -10.41
N PHE A 65 7.44 16.03 -9.33
CA PHE A 65 8.89 15.98 -8.98
C PHE A 65 9.59 17.24 -8.47
N SER A 66 9.04 18.45 -8.61
CA SER A 66 9.72 19.67 -8.16
C SER A 66 8.85 20.55 -7.25
N SER A 67 9.45 21.58 -6.65
CA SER A 67 8.68 22.58 -5.91
C SER A 67 7.70 23.29 -6.84
N PRO A 68 6.48 23.62 -6.35
CA PRO A 68 5.57 24.46 -7.11
C PRO A 68 6.20 25.83 -7.34
N PHE A 69 5.91 26.46 -8.48
CA PHE A 69 6.30 27.84 -8.71
C PHE A 69 5.16 28.67 -9.24
N GLU A 70 5.26 29.97 -9.02
CA GLU A 70 4.29 30.97 -9.45
C GLU A 70 4.87 31.82 -10.56
N SER A 71 4.07 32.12 -11.59
CA SER A 71 4.46 33.00 -12.68
C SER A 71 3.25 33.77 -13.19
N HIS A 72 3.50 34.92 -13.82
CA HIS A 72 2.50 35.57 -14.64
C HIS A 72 2.57 35.02 -16.07
N VAL A 73 1.41 34.70 -16.63
CA VAL A 73 1.28 34.20 -18.00
C VAL A 73 0.41 35.12 -18.86
N GLU A 74 0.74 35.16 -20.14
CA GLU A 74 -0.04 35.82 -21.18
C GLU A 74 -0.68 34.77 -22.09
N ILE A 75 -1.95 34.97 -22.43
CA ILE A 75 -2.65 34.10 -23.38
C ILE A 75 -2.15 34.39 -24.79
N VAL A 76 -1.59 33.39 -25.45
CA VAL A 76 -1.08 33.47 -26.82
C VAL A 76 -2.17 33.05 -27.82
N TRP A 77 -2.92 32.01 -27.48
CA TRP A 77 -4.02 31.52 -28.30
C TRP A 77 -5.00 30.71 -27.44
N ASN A 78 -6.25 30.62 -27.91
CA ASN A 78 -7.30 29.81 -27.30
C ASN A 78 -8.08 29.12 -28.42
N ARG A 79 -8.33 27.81 -28.30
CA ARG A 79 -9.01 26.99 -29.31
C ARG A 79 -9.94 25.97 -28.64
N PRO A 80 -11.16 25.77 -29.15
CA PRO A 80 -12.02 24.68 -28.69
C PRO A 80 -11.41 23.31 -29.08
N GLU A 81 -11.58 22.32 -28.22
CA GLU A 81 -11.22 20.91 -28.43
C GLU A 81 -12.50 20.08 -28.48
N SER A 82 -12.82 19.61 -29.68
CA SER A 82 -14.11 18.95 -30.00
C SER A 82 -14.27 17.60 -29.31
N GLU A 83 -13.19 16.86 -29.11
CA GLU A 83 -13.24 15.49 -28.58
C GLU A 83 -13.66 15.43 -27.11
N ASN A 84 -13.27 16.40 -26.29
CA ASN A 84 -13.52 16.39 -24.84
C ASN A 84 -14.41 17.54 -24.36
N ASN A 85 -14.97 18.34 -25.28
CA ASN A 85 -15.72 19.56 -24.97
C ASN A 85 -14.92 20.54 -24.07
N ARG A 86 -13.61 20.66 -24.32
CA ARG A 86 -12.68 21.51 -23.57
C ARG A 86 -12.19 22.69 -24.41
N PHE A 87 -11.45 23.59 -23.79
CA PHE A 87 -10.70 24.65 -24.44
C PHE A 87 -9.20 24.46 -24.21
N LEU A 88 -8.44 24.40 -25.31
CA LEU A 88 -7.00 24.44 -25.25
C LEU A 88 -6.53 25.90 -25.26
N CYS A 89 -5.77 26.27 -24.24
CA CYS A 89 -5.21 27.60 -24.10
C CYS A 89 -3.68 27.53 -24.10
N GLY A 90 -3.03 28.16 -25.08
CA GLY A 90 -1.59 28.35 -25.08
C GLY A 90 -1.24 29.62 -24.33
N VAL A 91 -0.39 29.50 -23.32
CA VAL A 91 0.07 30.64 -22.52
C VAL A 91 1.59 30.75 -22.52
N ARG A 92 2.10 31.98 -22.47
CA ARG A 92 3.53 32.32 -22.43
C ARG A 92 3.90 32.89 -21.07
N PHE A 93 5.03 32.47 -20.52
CA PHE A 93 5.58 33.08 -19.30
C PHE A 93 6.13 34.47 -19.61
N LEU A 94 5.74 35.48 -18.83
CA LEU A 94 6.15 36.86 -19.07
C LEU A 94 7.49 37.23 -18.44
N LYS A 95 7.82 36.63 -17.29
CA LYS A 95 9.14 36.73 -16.66
C LYS A 95 9.27 35.66 -15.58
N LEU A 96 10.03 34.60 -15.87
CA LEU A 96 10.38 33.61 -14.86
C LEU A 96 11.48 34.21 -13.97
N GLN A 97 11.28 34.21 -12.65
CA GLN A 97 12.37 34.51 -11.72
C GLN A 97 13.47 33.45 -11.87
N LYS A 98 14.71 33.78 -11.48
CA LYS A 98 15.87 32.88 -11.64
C LYS A 98 15.61 31.51 -10.99
N ASP A 99 14.93 31.50 -9.86
CA ASP A 99 14.55 30.30 -9.11
C ASP A 99 13.52 29.46 -9.88
N ALA A 100 12.51 30.08 -10.49
CA ALA A 100 11.50 29.40 -11.33
C ALA A 100 12.11 28.81 -12.61
N SER A 101 13.11 29.47 -13.21
CA SER A 101 13.83 28.93 -14.37
C SER A 101 14.69 27.71 -13.99
N GLY A 102 15.25 27.68 -12.78
CA GLY A 102 15.97 26.52 -12.25
C GLY A 102 15.03 25.33 -12.05
N ILE A 103 13.89 25.55 -11.39
CA ILE A 103 12.85 24.54 -11.15
C ILE A 103 12.35 23.94 -12.47
N LEU A 104 12.05 24.78 -13.47
CA LEU A 104 11.64 24.31 -14.79
C LEU A 104 12.72 23.44 -15.43
N LYS A 105 13.97 23.89 -15.44
CA LYS A 105 15.08 23.15 -16.05
C LYS A 105 15.30 21.79 -15.38
N GLU A 106 15.20 21.74 -14.05
CA GLU A 106 15.28 20.51 -13.28
C GLU A 106 14.13 19.55 -13.64
N ALA A 107 12.89 20.03 -13.65
CA ALA A 107 11.73 19.25 -14.06
C ALA A 107 11.88 18.72 -15.50
N PHE A 108 12.32 19.57 -16.44
CA PHE A 108 12.61 19.14 -17.82
C PHE A 108 13.67 18.03 -17.86
N GLY A 109 14.73 18.14 -17.05
CA GLY A 109 15.77 17.13 -16.96
C GLY A 109 15.23 15.79 -16.46
N GLN A 110 14.49 15.80 -15.35
CA GLN A 110 13.91 14.61 -14.73
C GLN A 110 12.87 13.94 -15.62
N CYS A 111 12.06 14.72 -16.32
CA CYS A 111 11.08 14.18 -17.26
C CYS A 111 11.72 13.43 -18.44
N LYS A 112 12.91 13.85 -18.90
CA LYS A 112 13.64 13.11 -19.95
C LYS A 112 14.21 11.78 -19.47
N THR A 113 14.40 11.63 -18.17
CA THR A 113 14.88 10.37 -17.57
C THR A 113 13.74 9.42 -17.21
N LEU A 114 12.48 9.84 -17.35
CA LEU A 114 11.35 8.94 -17.17
C LEU A 114 11.29 7.91 -18.31
N ASN A 115 11.10 6.65 -17.93
CA ASN A 115 10.83 5.55 -18.82
C ASN A 115 9.49 5.79 -19.55
N SER A 116 9.54 5.77 -20.89
CA SER A 116 8.38 6.08 -21.73
C SER A 116 7.22 5.12 -21.53
N ASP A 117 7.50 3.83 -21.33
CA ASP A 117 6.46 2.80 -21.15
C ASP A 117 5.76 2.99 -19.81
N PHE A 118 6.53 3.27 -18.75
CA PHE A 118 6.00 3.59 -17.43
C PHE A 118 5.08 4.83 -17.48
N VAL A 119 5.52 5.89 -18.16
CA VAL A 119 4.74 7.12 -18.36
C VAL A 119 3.44 6.81 -19.09
N SER A 120 3.51 6.12 -20.23
CA SER A 120 2.33 5.77 -21.03
C SER A 120 1.32 4.94 -20.24
N LEU A 121 1.78 3.92 -19.51
CA LEU A 121 0.92 3.09 -18.65
C LEU A 121 0.22 3.93 -17.57
N THR A 122 0.94 4.85 -16.94
CA THR A 122 0.41 5.74 -15.89
C THR A 122 -0.65 6.69 -16.44
N GLU A 123 -0.40 7.30 -17.61
CA GLU A 123 -1.36 8.20 -18.27
C GLU A 123 -2.62 7.47 -18.70
N MET A 124 -2.48 6.26 -19.27
CA MET A 124 -3.62 5.41 -19.61
C MET A 124 -4.46 5.06 -18.38
N MET A 125 -3.82 4.71 -17.26
CA MET A 125 -4.55 4.43 -16.02
C MET A 125 -5.24 5.68 -15.47
N ARG A 126 -4.59 6.84 -15.51
CA ARG A 126 -5.21 8.10 -15.09
C ARG A 126 -6.46 8.40 -15.91
N SER A 127 -6.38 8.27 -17.24
CA SER A 127 -7.55 8.45 -18.12
C SER A 127 -8.68 7.49 -17.74
N TRP A 128 -8.36 6.21 -17.55
CA TRP A 128 -9.36 5.21 -17.16
C TRP A 128 -9.99 5.50 -15.80
N LEU A 129 -9.21 5.96 -14.81
CA LEU A 129 -9.72 6.33 -13.49
C LEU A 129 -10.66 7.54 -13.54
N VAL A 130 -10.37 8.53 -14.40
CA VAL A 130 -11.26 9.66 -14.66
C VAL A 130 -12.59 9.16 -15.20
N ASP A 131 -12.56 8.34 -16.26
CA ASP A 131 -13.77 7.82 -16.90
C ASP A 131 -14.58 6.94 -15.93
N PHE A 132 -13.90 6.09 -15.17
CA PHE A 132 -14.55 5.22 -14.18
C PHE A 132 -15.19 6.05 -13.06
N LYS A 133 -14.51 7.07 -12.56
CA LYS A 133 -15.07 7.99 -11.57
C LYS A 133 -16.30 8.70 -12.12
N THR A 134 -16.24 9.26 -13.33
CA THR A 134 -17.39 9.92 -13.95
C THR A 134 -18.57 8.97 -14.11
N LYS A 135 -18.32 7.70 -14.48
CA LYS A 135 -19.36 6.67 -14.55
C LYS A 135 -20.02 6.41 -13.19
N CYS A 136 -19.22 6.28 -12.13
CA CYS A 136 -19.71 6.11 -10.77
C CYS A 136 -20.51 7.33 -10.30
N ASP A 137 -20.00 8.54 -10.49
CA ASP A 137 -20.66 9.78 -10.07
C ASP A 137 -22.02 9.94 -10.77
N ASN A 138 -22.09 9.67 -12.08
CA ASN A 138 -23.35 9.70 -12.82
C ASN A 138 -24.33 8.63 -12.31
N PHE A 139 -23.84 7.44 -11.97
CA PHE A 139 -24.68 6.39 -11.39
C PHE A 139 -25.23 6.80 -10.03
N ASP A 140 -24.38 7.31 -9.13
CA ASP A 140 -24.75 7.72 -7.77
C ASP A 140 -25.77 8.86 -7.75
N LEU A 141 -25.74 9.75 -8.76
CA LEU A 141 -26.74 10.80 -8.95
C LEU A 141 -28.13 10.26 -9.34
N MET A 142 -28.17 9.16 -10.11
CA MET A 142 -29.42 8.53 -10.54
C MET A 142 -29.97 7.55 -9.50
N TYR A 143 -29.08 6.90 -8.75
CA TYR A 143 -29.39 5.83 -7.81
C TYR A 143 -28.72 6.12 -6.46
N PRO A 144 -29.38 6.90 -5.58
CA PRO A 144 -28.77 7.34 -4.33
C PRO A 144 -28.74 6.26 -3.24
N ASP A 145 -29.49 5.16 -3.42
CA ASP A 145 -29.58 4.08 -2.45
C ASP A 145 -28.33 3.18 -2.45
N ASP A 146 -27.89 2.76 -1.25
CA ASP A 146 -26.65 2.00 -1.09
C ASP A 146 -26.74 0.58 -1.69
N PHE A 147 -27.93 -0.03 -1.68
CA PHE A 147 -28.16 -1.33 -2.30
C PHE A 147 -27.93 -1.29 -3.82
N ASP A 148 -28.43 -0.23 -4.49
CA ASP A 148 -28.22 -0.04 -5.92
C ASP A 148 -26.74 0.18 -6.26
N ARG A 149 -26.01 0.92 -5.43
CA ARG A 149 -24.56 1.14 -5.55
C ARG A 149 -23.79 -0.17 -5.43
N ILE A 150 -24.08 -0.98 -4.42
CA ILE A 150 -23.44 -2.30 -4.24
C ILE A 150 -23.72 -3.20 -5.44
N ASN A 151 -24.96 -3.28 -5.91
CA ASN A 151 -25.31 -4.06 -7.10
C ASN A 151 -24.57 -3.58 -8.35
N PHE A 152 -24.39 -2.27 -8.51
CA PHE A 152 -23.59 -1.71 -9.59
C PHE A 152 -22.11 -2.12 -9.48
N ILE A 153 -21.53 -2.04 -8.28
CA ILE A 153 -20.14 -2.43 -8.04
C ILE A 153 -19.95 -3.92 -8.37
N GLU A 154 -20.80 -4.79 -7.86
CA GLU A 154 -20.72 -6.25 -8.09
C GLU A 154 -20.77 -6.60 -9.58
N LYS A 155 -21.69 -5.97 -10.33
CA LYS A 155 -21.80 -6.17 -11.78
C LYS A 155 -20.56 -5.70 -12.55
N ASN A 156 -19.83 -4.72 -12.03
CA ASN A 156 -18.63 -4.17 -12.67
C ASN A 156 -17.32 -4.71 -12.06
N ASN A 157 -17.37 -5.47 -10.96
CA ASN A 157 -16.21 -5.80 -10.13
C ASN A 157 -15.14 -6.56 -10.93
N PHE A 158 -15.55 -7.57 -11.70
CA PHE A 158 -14.62 -8.34 -12.53
C PHE A 158 -13.84 -7.46 -13.52
N TYR A 159 -14.51 -6.49 -14.15
CA TYR A 159 -13.87 -5.55 -15.07
C TYR A 159 -12.87 -4.64 -14.35
N VAL A 160 -13.28 -4.08 -13.21
CA VAL A 160 -12.44 -3.16 -12.41
C VAL A 160 -11.22 -3.89 -11.85
N GLU A 161 -11.41 -5.05 -11.21
CA GLU A 161 -10.32 -5.86 -10.65
C GLU A 161 -9.33 -6.28 -11.74
N THR A 162 -9.83 -6.68 -12.91
CA THR A 162 -8.99 -7.03 -14.06
C THR A 162 -8.16 -5.84 -14.53
N LYS A 163 -8.78 -4.67 -14.71
CA LYS A 163 -8.09 -3.46 -15.19
C LYS A 163 -7.02 -2.98 -14.23
N LEU A 164 -7.34 -2.87 -12.94
CA LEU A 164 -6.38 -2.46 -11.92
C LEU A 164 -5.24 -3.47 -11.82
N THR A 165 -5.55 -4.77 -11.72
CA THR A 165 -4.52 -5.82 -11.58
C THR A 165 -3.57 -5.87 -12.78
N GLN A 166 -4.10 -5.78 -14.02
CA GLN A 166 -3.26 -5.75 -15.22
C GLN A 166 -2.33 -4.53 -15.24
N HIS A 167 -2.82 -3.38 -14.80
CA HIS A 167 -2.01 -2.17 -14.72
C HIS A 167 -0.89 -2.31 -13.69
N PHE A 168 -1.18 -2.72 -12.45
CA PHE A 168 -0.15 -2.89 -11.43
C PHE A 168 0.89 -3.95 -11.82
N LYS A 169 0.47 -5.06 -12.46
CA LYS A 169 1.40 -6.04 -13.03
C LYS A 169 2.33 -5.40 -14.08
N SER A 170 1.79 -4.56 -14.95
CA SER A 170 2.57 -3.88 -15.99
C SER A 170 3.56 -2.88 -15.40
N ILE A 171 3.13 -2.10 -14.39
CA ILE A 171 4.01 -1.20 -13.62
C ILE A 171 5.11 -2.00 -12.91
N GLY A 172 4.78 -3.13 -12.28
CA GLY A 172 5.73 -4.03 -11.62
C GLY A 172 6.84 -4.51 -12.55
N ARG A 173 6.50 -4.83 -13.81
CA ARG A 173 7.49 -5.21 -14.84
C ARG A 173 8.41 -4.07 -15.22
N CYS A 174 7.92 -2.83 -15.30
CA CYS A 174 8.76 -1.66 -15.58
C CYS A 174 9.77 -1.42 -14.46
N ILE A 175 9.32 -1.43 -13.20
CA ILE A 175 10.18 -1.04 -12.06
C ILE A 175 11.22 -2.09 -11.68
N LYS A 176 11.09 -3.34 -12.15
CA LYS A 176 11.96 -4.47 -11.80
C LYS A 176 13.46 -4.18 -11.99
N ASN A 177 13.79 -3.40 -13.02
CA ASN A 177 15.18 -3.12 -13.39
C ASN A 177 15.61 -1.69 -13.03
N PHE A 178 14.76 -0.93 -12.34
CA PHE A 178 15.10 0.42 -11.93
C PHE A 178 16.16 0.38 -10.83
N ASN A 179 17.17 1.23 -10.97
CA ASN A 179 18.05 1.56 -9.86
C ASN A 179 17.30 2.43 -8.82
N SER A 180 17.94 2.72 -7.69
CA SER A 180 17.29 3.46 -6.60
C SER A 180 16.85 4.87 -6.99
N GLU A 181 17.62 5.58 -7.81
CA GLU A 181 17.29 6.94 -8.26
C GLU A 181 16.11 6.92 -9.24
N GLU A 182 16.16 6.02 -10.23
CA GLU A 182 15.06 5.79 -11.17
C GLU A 182 13.78 5.46 -10.42
N TYR A 183 13.84 4.53 -9.46
CA TYR A 183 12.69 4.11 -8.69
C TYR A 183 12.05 5.28 -7.93
N ILE A 184 12.85 6.09 -7.22
CA ILE A 184 12.34 7.24 -6.45
C ILE A 184 11.65 8.25 -7.37
N LEU A 185 12.27 8.57 -8.50
CA LEU A 185 11.72 9.49 -9.48
C LEU A 185 10.37 9.00 -10.03
N HIS A 186 10.32 7.75 -10.50
CA HIS A 186 9.11 7.17 -11.10
C HIS A 186 8.01 6.95 -10.06
N GLN A 187 8.36 6.60 -8.83
CA GLN A 187 7.41 6.48 -7.74
C GLN A 187 6.74 7.82 -7.44
N LYS A 188 7.54 8.90 -7.36
CA LYS A 188 6.98 10.24 -7.22
C LYS A 188 6.06 10.55 -8.42
N TYR A 189 6.41 10.14 -9.65
CA TYR A 189 5.58 10.39 -10.84
C TYR A 189 4.24 9.71 -10.79
N TYR A 190 4.29 8.42 -10.48
CA TYR A 190 3.10 7.62 -10.33
C TYR A 190 2.13 8.19 -9.31
N ARG A 191 2.68 8.64 -8.17
CA ARG A 191 1.92 9.23 -7.06
C ARG A 191 1.29 10.56 -7.44
N ASP A 192 2.06 11.48 -8.00
CA ASP A 192 1.56 12.80 -8.41
C ASP A 192 0.44 12.68 -9.44
N MET A 193 0.49 11.66 -10.31
CA MET A 193 -0.51 11.43 -11.35
C MET A 193 -1.79 10.75 -10.84
N LEU A 194 -1.68 9.84 -9.87
CA LEU A 194 -2.76 8.92 -9.52
C LEU A 194 -3.30 9.06 -8.10
N TRP A 195 -2.59 9.72 -7.17
CA TRP A 195 -3.00 9.78 -5.77
C TRP A 195 -4.38 10.40 -5.56
N PHE A 196 -4.78 11.40 -6.35
CA PHE A 196 -6.12 11.95 -6.22
C PHE A 196 -7.19 10.86 -6.36
N PHE A 197 -7.07 10.03 -7.38
CA PHE A 197 -8.03 8.97 -7.71
C PHE A 197 -7.90 7.75 -6.80
N LEU A 198 -6.67 7.31 -6.53
CA LEU A 198 -6.41 6.07 -5.82
C LEU A 198 -6.27 6.24 -4.31
N SER A 199 -5.92 7.43 -3.80
CA SER A 199 -5.62 7.65 -2.39
C SER A 199 -6.53 8.70 -1.76
N ASP A 200 -6.60 9.92 -2.28
CA ASP A 200 -7.27 11.04 -1.59
C ASP A 200 -8.76 10.80 -1.39
N LEU A 201 -9.42 10.19 -2.38
CA LEU A 201 -10.84 9.84 -2.29
C LEU A 201 -11.09 8.63 -1.37
N VAL A 202 -10.14 7.71 -1.24
CA VAL A 202 -10.37 6.38 -0.67
C VAL A 202 -9.68 6.25 0.69
N GLU A 203 -10.49 6.08 1.74
CA GLU A 203 -10.01 6.15 3.14
C GLU A 203 -8.81 5.28 3.48
N ILE A 204 -8.91 3.96 3.24
CA ILE A 204 -7.80 3.04 3.49
C ILE A 204 -6.53 3.44 2.73
N ASN A 205 -6.66 3.98 1.52
CA ASN A 205 -5.52 4.39 0.71
C ASN A 205 -4.94 5.73 1.16
N ARG A 206 -5.71 6.57 1.87
CA ARG A 206 -5.14 7.70 2.62
C ARG A 206 -4.25 7.19 3.74
N PHE A 207 -4.68 6.17 4.49
CA PHE A 207 -3.85 5.60 5.56
C PHE A 207 -2.59 4.91 5.01
N ILE A 208 -2.71 4.13 3.93
CA ILE A 208 -1.55 3.57 3.23
C ILE A 208 -0.55 4.66 2.79
N ARG A 209 -1.05 5.81 2.31
CA ARG A 209 -0.22 6.95 1.91
C ARG A 209 0.45 7.61 3.12
N TYR A 210 -0.34 8.05 4.09
CA TYR A 210 0.09 8.92 5.18
C TYR A 210 0.77 8.19 6.33
N LYS A 211 0.57 6.87 6.46
CA LYS A 211 1.14 6.02 7.50
C LYS A 211 0.77 6.53 8.89
N PRO A 212 -0.40 6.17 9.43
CA PRO A 212 -0.87 6.64 10.73
C PRO A 212 0.19 6.66 11.84
N LEU A 213 1.06 5.64 11.89
CA LEU A 213 2.15 5.53 12.87
C LEU A 213 3.54 5.87 12.31
N GLY A 214 3.62 6.46 11.13
CA GLY A 214 4.86 6.90 10.48
C GLY A 214 5.61 5.82 9.68
N TYR A 215 5.13 4.58 9.64
CA TYR A 215 5.68 3.49 8.82
C TYR A 215 4.58 2.70 8.10
N ALA A 216 4.95 1.92 7.08
CA ALA A 216 4.00 1.13 6.30
C ALA A 216 3.72 -0.22 6.96
N GLY A 217 2.48 -0.71 6.85
CA GLY A 217 2.09 -1.99 7.42
C GLY A 217 1.83 -1.95 8.92
N ASP A 218 1.49 -0.76 9.46
CA ASP A 218 1.08 -0.62 10.86
C ASP A 218 -0.23 -1.37 11.17
N PHE A 219 -0.47 -1.61 12.47
CA PHE A 219 -1.64 -2.39 12.91
C PHE A 219 -2.98 -1.76 12.51
N ILE A 220 -3.04 -0.43 12.30
CA ILE A 220 -4.26 0.24 11.85
C ILE A 220 -4.57 -0.20 10.43
N ILE A 221 -3.58 -0.16 9.51
CA ILE A 221 -3.77 -0.66 8.15
C ILE A 221 -4.11 -2.15 8.15
N MET A 222 -3.49 -2.96 9.04
CA MET A 222 -3.82 -4.38 9.15
C MET A 222 -5.29 -4.59 9.56
N ASN A 223 -5.77 -3.82 10.55
CA ASN A 223 -7.17 -3.87 10.98
C ASN A 223 -8.13 -3.53 9.84
N TYR A 224 -7.81 -2.55 8.99
CA TYR A 224 -8.62 -2.28 7.79
C TYR A 224 -8.70 -3.47 6.84
N PHE A 225 -7.60 -4.19 6.61
CA PHE A 225 -7.64 -5.40 5.79
C PHE A 225 -8.51 -6.49 6.42
N TYR A 226 -8.48 -6.67 7.74
CA TYR A 226 -9.34 -7.61 8.44
C TYR A 226 -10.82 -7.20 8.36
N ASP A 227 -11.13 -5.94 8.66
CA ASP A 227 -12.48 -5.44 8.78
C ASP A 227 -13.21 -5.40 7.43
N TYR A 228 -12.48 -5.08 6.36
CA TYR A 228 -13.02 -4.82 5.03
C TYR A 228 -12.63 -5.85 3.95
N CYS A 229 -12.09 -7.01 4.35
CA CYS A 229 -11.99 -8.15 3.44
C CYS A 229 -13.39 -8.57 2.98
N TYR A 230 -13.63 -8.65 1.67
CA TYR A 230 -14.94 -8.87 1.05
C TYR A 230 -16.09 -7.96 1.52
N LYS A 231 -15.79 -6.77 2.06
CA LYS A 231 -16.81 -5.76 2.41
C LYS A 231 -16.51 -4.44 1.71
N TYR A 232 -17.53 -3.60 1.61
CA TYR A 232 -17.44 -2.29 0.97
C TYR A 232 -17.30 -1.18 2.01
N LEU A 233 -16.38 -0.24 1.78
CA LEU A 233 -16.23 1.00 2.57
C LEU A 233 -16.14 2.21 1.64
N GLY A 234 -16.84 3.28 1.99
CA GLY A 234 -16.85 4.56 1.28
C GLY A 234 -18.26 5.08 1.08
N GLU A 235 -18.40 6.37 0.74
CA GLU A 235 -19.71 7.00 0.54
C GLU A 235 -20.23 6.77 -0.89
N SER A 236 -19.38 6.96 -1.89
CA SER A 236 -19.71 6.78 -3.31
C SER A 236 -19.46 5.36 -3.84
N SER A 237 -20.07 5.02 -4.97
CA SER A 237 -19.77 3.78 -5.70
C SER A 237 -18.29 3.68 -6.08
N TYR A 238 -17.65 4.82 -6.38
CA TYR A 238 -16.24 4.88 -6.71
C TYR A 238 -15.36 4.49 -5.51
N GLU A 239 -15.58 5.12 -4.37
CA GLU A 239 -14.83 4.85 -3.14
C GLU A 239 -14.95 3.39 -2.72
N LYS A 240 -16.19 2.86 -2.69
CA LYS A 240 -16.47 1.46 -2.37
C LYS A 240 -15.76 0.49 -3.32
N SER A 241 -15.77 0.77 -4.63
CA SER A 241 -15.12 -0.10 -5.62
C SER A 241 -13.60 -0.13 -5.47
N ILE A 242 -12.95 1.03 -5.28
CA ILE A 242 -11.51 1.09 -5.11
C ILE A 242 -11.08 0.54 -3.74
N ASN A 243 -11.86 0.81 -2.67
CA ASN A 243 -11.64 0.20 -1.36
C ASN A 243 -11.73 -1.33 -1.44
N PHE A 244 -12.79 -1.86 -2.04
CA PHE A 244 -12.97 -3.30 -2.21
C PHE A 244 -11.79 -3.92 -2.94
N TYR A 245 -11.34 -3.32 -4.05
CA TYR A 245 -10.13 -3.79 -4.73
C TYR A 245 -8.93 -3.81 -3.80
N THR A 246 -8.67 -2.71 -3.09
CA THR A 246 -7.52 -2.54 -2.18
C THR A 246 -7.48 -3.62 -1.10
N CYS A 247 -8.60 -3.84 -0.40
CA CYS A 247 -8.67 -4.81 0.70
C CYS A 247 -8.63 -6.26 0.22
N ASN A 248 -8.82 -6.51 -1.08
CA ASN A 248 -8.89 -7.85 -1.66
C ASN A 248 -7.76 -8.12 -2.66
N ILE A 249 -6.74 -7.26 -2.79
CA ILE A 249 -5.52 -7.62 -3.53
C ILE A 249 -4.80 -8.78 -2.83
N PRO A 250 -4.00 -9.60 -3.54
CA PRO A 250 -3.31 -10.75 -2.93
C PRO A 250 -2.49 -10.43 -1.68
N MET A 251 -1.86 -9.25 -1.62
CA MET A 251 -1.12 -8.80 -0.43
C MET A 251 -2.02 -8.61 0.80
N ALA A 252 -3.12 -7.85 0.65
CA ALA A 252 -4.09 -7.63 1.72
C ALA A 252 -4.79 -8.94 2.12
N PHE A 253 -5.16 -9.76 1.13
CA PHE A 253 -5.74 -11.07 1.37
C PHE A 253 -4.80 -11.99 2.16
N SER A 254 -3.51 -11.99 1.86
CA SER A 254 -2.51 -12.77 2.59
C SER A 254 -2.30 -12.29 4.04
N VAL A 255 -2.67 -11.05 4.39
CA VAL A 255 -2.69 -10.57 5.78
C VAL A 255 -3.82 -11.28 6.55
N VAL A 256 -5.01 -11.35 5.95
CA VAL A 256 -6.19 -12.03 6.53
C VAL A 256 -5.92 -13.54 6.70
N GLU A 257 -5.44 -14.20 5.66
CA GLU A 257 -5.14 -15.65 5.68
C GLU A 257 -4.08 -16.01 6.73
N ARG A 258 -3.06 -15.15 6.93
CA ARG A 258 -2.06 -15.36 8.00
C ARG A 258 -2.69 -15.26 9.39
N LYS A 259 -3.55 -14.28 9.63
CA LYS A 259 -4.30 -14.16 10.89
C LYS A 259 -5.11 -15.43 11.14
N ASP A 260 -5.85 -15.91 10.15
CA ASP A 260 -6.67 -17.13 10.27
C ASP A 260 -5.83 -18.39 10.45
N PHE A 261 -4.67 -18.47 9.79
CA PHE A 261 -3.70 -19.54 10.04
C PHE A 261 -3.24 -19.56 11.51
N PHE A 262 -2.84 -18.42 12.07
CA PHE A 262 -2.39 -18.36 13.46
C PHE A 262 -3.52 -18.64 14.45
N LYS A 263 -4.73 -18.19 14.14
CA LYS A 263 -5.94 -18.53 14.88
C LYS A 263 -6.15 -20.05 14.98
N GLU A 264 -6.05 -20.77 13.86
CA GLU A 264 -6.16 -22.23 13.86
C GLU A 264 -4.99 -22.88 14.62
N LYS A 265 -3.76 -22.39 14.48
CA LYS A 265 -2.60 -22.94 15.24
C LYS A 265 -2.72 -22.75 16.74
N ILE A 266 -3.29 -21.64 17.21
CA ILE A 266 -3.61 -21.43 18.62
C ILE A 266 -4.62 -22.50 19.08
N LEU A 267 -5.68 -22.74 18.30
CA LEU A 267 -6.70 -23.74 18.63
C LEU A 267 -6.17 -25.18 18.59
N GLU A 268 -5.35 -25.54 17.61
CA GLU A 268 -4.65 -26.82 17.54
C GLU A 268 -3.83 -27.06 18.82
N THR A 269 -3.05 -26.07 19.24
CA THR A 269 -2.23 -26.15 20.45
C THR A 269 -3.11 -26.32 21.71
N LEU A 270 -4.22 -25.58 21.78
CA LEU A 270 -5.19 -25.63 22.89
C LEU A 270 -5.91 -26.99 22.98
N ARG A 271 -6.16 -27.66 21.84
CA ARG A 271 -6.77 -29.00 21.84
C ARG A 271 -5.84 -30.05 22.46
N ASN A 272 -4.54 -29.92 22.25
CA ASN A 272 -3.54 -30.92 22.63
C ASN A 272 -3.02 -30.79 24.07
N LYS A 273 -3.30 -29.68 24.76
CA LYS A 273 -2.80 -29.42 26.13
C LYS A 273 -3.92 -28.89 27.04
N ASP A 274 -3.75 -29.04 28.35
CA ASP A 274 -4.72 -28.53 29.34
C ASP A 274 -4.56 -27.04 29.63
N SER A 275 -3.36 -26.52 29.41
CA SER A 275 -3.05 -25.10 29.45
C SER A 275 -1.92 -24.82 28.47
N ILE A 276 -1.93 -23.65 27.82
CA ILE A 276 -0.89 -23.28 26.85
C ILE A 276 -0.33 -21.89 27.09
N LYS A 277 0.95 -21.71 26.75
CA LYS A 277 1.68 -20.45 26.75
C LYS A 277 2.06 -20.11 25.31
N ILE A 278 1.64 -18.93 24.84
CA ILE A 278 1.90 -18.44 23.49
C ILE A 278 2.63 -17.10 23.57
N LEU A 279 3.65 -16.94 22.71
CA LEU A 279 4.34 -15.66 22.50
C LEU A 279 4.10 -15.15 21.08
N SER A 280 3.53 -13.95 20.97
CA SER A 280 3.36 -13.23 19.71
C SER A 280 4.39 -12.09 19.62
N ILE A 281 5.27 -12.16 18.63
CA ILE A 281 6.37 -11.22 18.40
C ILE A 281 5.98 -10.20 17.32
N ALA A 282 6.11 -8.91 17.64
CA ALA A 282 5.52 -7.81 16.88
C ALA A 282 4.01 -8.08 16.72
N SER A 283 3.33 -8.19 17.86
CA SER A 283 1.95 -8.69 17.94
C SER A 283 0.93 -7.78 17.26
N GLY A 284 1.22 -6.49 17.09
CA GLY A 284 0.24 -5.52 16.62
C GLY A 284 -1.05 -5.61 17.44
N SER A 285 -2.19 -5.55 16.76
CA SER A 285 -3.53 -5.65 17.37
C SER A 285 -3.92 -7.07 17.82
N ALA A 286 -3.07 -8.08 17.62
CA ALA A 286 -3.33 -9.49 17.96
C ALA A 286 -4.74 -9.96 17.56
N ARG A 287 -5.16 -9.62 16.33
CA ARG A 287 -6.54 -9.83 15.86
C ARG A 287 -6.96 -11.30 15.91
N GLU A 288 -6.02 -12.21 15.66
CA GLU A 288 -6.23 -13.65 15.81
C GLU A 288 -6.65 -14.04 17.23
N LEU A 289 -6.10 -13.41 18.28
CA LEU A 289 -6.50 -13.64 19.65
C LEU A 289 -7.86 -13.00 19.95
N THR A 290 -8.07 -11.74 19.57
CA THR A 290 -9.30 -11.02 19.92
C THR A 290 -10.52 -11.66 19.27
N GLU A 291 -10.41 -12.14 18.02
CA GLU A 291 -11.49 -12.89 17.39
C GLU A 291 -11.79 -14.22 18.08
N LEU A 292 -10.77 -14.94 18.58
CA LEU A 292 -10.99 -16.18 19.34
C LEU A 292 -11.76 -15.94 20.62
N VAL A 293 -11.53 -14.79 21.26
CA VAL A 293 -12.31 -14.35 22.43
C VAL A 293 -13.74 -14.04 22.01
N GLU A 294 -13.95 -13.19 21.00
CA GLU A 294 -15.29 -12.82 20.52
C GLU A 294 -16.13 -14.03 20.06
N GLU A 295 -15.48 -15.06 19.52
CA GLU A 295 -16.12 -16.30 19.09
C GLU A 295 -16.29 -17.35 20.21
N GLY A 296 -15.85 -17.05 21.44
CA GLY A 296 -15.94 -17.94 22.59
C GLY A 296 -15.12 -19.23 22.43
N LYS A 297 -14.03 -19.18 21.66
CA LYS A 297 -13.23 -20.37 21.29
C LYS A 297 -12.11 -20.70 22.29
N ILE A 298 -11.77 -19.78 23.19
CA ILE A 298 -10.80 -20.02 24.26
C ILE A 298 -11.48 -20.82 25.38
N THR A 299 -11.37 -22.15 25.32
CA THR A 299 -12.09 -23.08 26.22
C THR A 299 -11.24 -23.64 27.36
N LYS A 300 -9.94 -23.37 27.37
CA LYS A 300 -8.95 -23.81 28.37
C LYS A 300 -7.97 -22.68 28.67
N PRO A 301 -7.26 -22.70 29.82
CA PRO A 301 -6.27 -21.68 30.17
C PRO A 301 -5.27 -21.38 29.05
N LEU A 302 -5.29 -20.15 28.55
CA LEU A 302 -4.37 -19.60 27.56
C LEU A 302 -3.62 -18.42 28.19
N TYR A 303 -2.32 -18.57 28.32
CA TYR A 303 -1.39 -17.50 28.68
C TYR A 303 -0.80 -16.93 27.40
N PHE A 304 -1.08 -15.66 27.11
CA PHE A 304 -0.70 -15.03 25.86
C PHE A 304 0.18 -13.80 26.13
N ASP A 305 1.44 -13.88 25.71
CA ASP A 305 2.38 -12.77 25.80
C ASP A 305 2.47 -12.05 24.46
N CYS A 306 2.15 -10.76 24.48
CA CYS A 306 2.37 -9.84 23.38
C CYS A 306 3.72 -9.16 23.58
N LEU A 307 4.65 -9.30 22.63
CA LEU A 307 5.89 -8.53 22.58
C LEU A 307 5.81 -7.54 21.42
N ASP A 308 5.71 -6.25 21.75
CA ASP A 308 5.64 -5.19 20.75
C ASP A 308 6.19 -3.89 21.32
N PHE A 309 6.81 -3.05 20.50
CA PHE A 309 7.27 -1.74 20.93
C PHE A 309 6.13 -0.70 20.90
N GLU A 310 5.00 -1.01 20.25
CA GLU A 310 3.87 -0.11 20.05
C GLU A 310 2.83 -0.19 21.17
N THR A 311 2.73 0.87 21.96
CA THR A 311 1.76 0.95 23.06
C THR A 311 0.31 1.06 22.59
N GLU A 312 0.10 1.68 21.43
CA GLU A 312 -1.19 1.93 20.79
C GLU A 312 -1.85 0.61 20.39
N ALA A 313 -1.07 -0.36 19.93
CA ALA A 313 -1.52 -1.70 19.60
C ALA A 313 -2.03 -2.45 20.84
N PHE A 314 -1.35 -2.32 21.98
CA PHE A 314 -1.82 -2.88 23.25
C PHE A 314 -3.10 -2.21 23.74
N GLN A 315 -3.26 -0.92 23.49
CA GLN A 315 -4.50 -0.22 23.84
C GLN A 315 -5.67 -0.70 22.97
N ASP A 316 -5.43 -0.99 21.68
CA ASP A 316 -6.43 -1.58 20.77
C ASP A 316 -6.91 -2.95 21.28
N ILE A 317 -5.98 -3.82 21.66
CA ILE A 317 -6.30 -5.13 22.26
C ILE A 317 -7.12 -4.96 23.54
N LYS A 318 -6.67 -4.10 24.47
CA LYS A 318 -7.39 -3.84 25.73
C LYS A 318 -8.81 -3.32 25.49
N ASN A 319 -8.98 -2.38 24.57
CA ASN A 319 -10.28 -1.80 24.24
C ASN A 319 -11.23 -2.86 23.65
N THR A 320 -10.69 -3.79 22.86
CA THR A 320 -11.47 -4.90 22.29
C THR A 320 -11.87 -5.89 23.37
N LEU A 321 -10.92 -6.33 24.20
CA LEU A 321 -11.19 -7.27 25.30
C LEU A 321 -12.12 -6.72 26.38
N GLN A 322 -12.11 -5.40 26.64
CA GLN A 322 -13.03 -4.75 27.57
C GLN A 322 -14.50 -4.82 27.13
N LYS A 323 -14.75 -4.98 25.82
CA LYS A 323 -16.11 -5.14 25.26
C LYS A 323 -16.57 -6.60 25.26
N ALA A 324 -15.65 -7.55 25.43
CA ALA A 324 -15.96 -8.97 25.48
C ALA A 324 -16.69 -9.34 26.78
N LYS A 325 -17.48 -10.41 26.74
CA LYS A 325 -18.19 -10.87 27.94
C LYS A 325 -17.20 -11.54 28.91
N PRO A 326 -17.43 -11.48 30.23
CA PRO A 326 -16.55 -12.13 31.20
C PRO A 326 -16.36 -13.63 30.95
N GLU A 327 -17.39 -14.33 30.49
CA GLU A 327 -17.32 -15.77 30.16
C GLU A 327 -16.39 -16.11 28.99
N ASP A 328 -16.17 -15.16 28.08
CA ASP A 328 -15.33 -15.33 26.89
C ASP A 328 -13.85 -15.06 27.19
N THR A 329 -13.58 -14.34 28.28
CA THR A 329 -12.22 -13.97 28.72
C THR A 329 -11.72 -14.76 29.93
N ARG A 330 -12.58 -15.56 30.59
CA ARG A 330 -12.25 -16.26 31.85
C ARG A 330 -11.03 -17.18 31.82
N TYR A 331 -10.67 -17.68 30.64
CA TYR A 331 -9.52 -18.56 30.44
C TYR A 331 -8.30 -17.84 29.85
N LEU A 332 -8.43 -16.56 29.50
CA LEU A 332 -7.36 -15.77 28.91
C LEU A 332 -6.60 -15.01 30.00
N SER A 333 -5.28 -15.21 30.03
CA SER A 333 -4.34 -14.36 30.76
C SER A 333 -3.40 -13.70 29.76
N ILE A 334 -3.48 -12.39 29.59
CA ILE A 334 -2.68 -11.64 28.62
C ILE A 334 -1.62 -10.77 29.31
N ARG A 335 -0.39 -10.77 28.79
CA ARG A 335 0.66 -9.83 29.23
C ARG A 335 1.19 -9.02 28.05
N PHE A 336 1.41 -7.74 28.31
CA PHE A 336 1.90 -6.78 27.33
C PHE A 336 3.34 -6.40 27.67
N ASN A 337 4.27 -6.78 26.80
CA ASN A 337 5.71 -6.54 26.95
C ASN A 337 6.10 -5.43 25.97
N ASN A 338 6.16 -4.19 26.47
CA ASN A 338 6.51 -3.03 25.67
C ASN A 338 8.02 -2.94 25.44
N GLU A 339 8.55 -3.85 24.64
CA GLU A 339 9.98 -4.00 24.44
C GLU A 339 10.30 -4.24 22.96
N SER A 340 11.45 -3.74 22.51
CA SER A 340 11.91 -3.98 21.15
C SER A 340 12.42 -5.41 21.01
N PHE A 341 12.06 -6.11 19.93
CA PHE A 341 12.69 -7.39 19.57
C PHE A 341 14.23 -7.28 19.44
N MET A 342 14.76 -6.08 19.16
CA MET A 342 16.21 -5.86 19.12
C MET A 342 16.85 -5.99 20.49
N ASP A 343 16.12 -5.61 21.54
CA ASP A 343 16.55 -5.79 22.93
C ASP A 343 16.49 -7.27 23.33
N PHE A 344 15.47 -7.99 22.86
CA PHE A 344 15.38 -9.44 22.95
C PHE A 344 16.62 -10.12 22.32
N ILE A 345 16.99 -9.80 21.08
CA ILE A 345 18.18 -10.38 20.40
C ILE A 345 19.51 -10.04 21.11
N LYS A 346 19.58 -8.90 21.81
CA LYS A 346 20.78 -8.49 22.55
C LYS A 346 20.94 -9.25 23.88
N GLY A 347 20.03 -10.16 24.21
CA GLY A 347 20.06 -10.90 25.47
C GLY A 347 19.82 -10.01 26.69
N LYS A 348 19.13 -8.88 26.51
CA LYS A 348 18.66 -8.11 27.66
C LYS A 348 17.66 -8.97 28.43
N PRO A 349 17.69 -8.98 29.78
CA PRO A 349 16.72 -9.74 30.56
C PRO A 349 15.31 -9.27 30.24
N MET A 350 14.48 -10.17 29.72
CA MET A 350 13.05 -9.92 29.48
C MET A 350 12.29 -10.34 30.73
N LEU A 351 12.06 -9.40 31.64
CA LEU A 351 11.60 -9.71 33.00
C LEU A 351 10.22 -10.37 33.07
N ASN A 352 9.43 -10.24 32.00
CA ASN A 352 8.02 -10.62 31.98
C ASN A 352 7.67 -11.71 30.98
N LEU A 353 8.66 -12.43 30.41
CA LEU A 353 8.42 -13.58 29.54
C LEU A 353 8.49 -14.90 30.32
N PHE A 354 7.80 -15.92 29.83
CA PHE A 354 7.97 -17.29 30.34
C PHE A 354 9.32 -17.86 29.86
N GLU A 355 9.85 -18.82 30.62
CA GLU A 355 11.08 -19.54 30.21
C GLU A 355 10.85 -20.42 28.98
N LYS A 356 9.64 -20.99 28.84
CA LYS A 356 9.24 -21.87 27.75
C LYS A 356 7.81 -21.60 27.28
N TYR A 357 7.59 -21.74 25.98
CA TYR A 357 6.31 -21.56 25.30
C TYR A 357 5.93 -22.81 24.49
N ASP A 358 4.62 -23.05 24.40
CA ASP A 358 4.03 -24.13 23.60
C ASP A 358 3.90 -23.74 22.12
N MET A 359 3.88 -22.43 21.84
CA MET A 359 3.89 -21.86 20.51
C MET A 359 4.51 -20.46 20.54
N ILE A 360 5.35 -20.16 19.56
CA ILE A 360 5.86 -18.80 19.34
C ILE A 360 5.60 -18.45 17.89
N TYR A 361 5.18 -17.21 17.61
CA TYR A 361 5.06 -16.79 16.22
C TYR A 361 5.36 -15.30 15.99
N SER A 362 5.74 -14.98 14.75
CA SER A 362 5.82 -13.61 14.25
C SER A 362 5.22 -13.52 12.84
N SER A 363 4.20 -12.68 12.69
CA SER A 363 3.41 -12.62 11.47
C SER A 363 3.95 -11.65 10.41
N GLY A 364 4.67 -10.58 10.77
CA GLY A 364 5.09 -9.56 9.79
C GLY A 364 6.44 -8.90 10.04
N LEU A 365 7.17 -9.29 11.09
CA LEU A 365 8.43 -8.63 11.46
C LEU A 365 9.57 -8.94 10.48
N PHE A 366 9.63 -10.19 10.02
CA PHE A 366 10.76 -10.74 9.27
C PHE A 366 10.93 -10.15 7.86
N ASP A 367 9.88 -9.50 7.37
CA ASP A 367 9.87 -8.72 6.12
C ASP A 367 10.80 -7.51 6.17
N TYR A 368 11.23 -7.09 7.35
CA TYR A 368 12.08 -5.91 7.55
C TYR A 368 13.48 -6.25 8.05
N LEU A 369 13.73 -7.51 8.40
CA LEU A 369 14.99 -7.92 9.01
C LEU A 369 16.01 -8.31 7.93
N SER A 370 17.30 -7.98 8.12
CA SER A 370 18.36 -8.60 7.32
C SER A 370 18.48 -10.10 7.63
N ASN A 371 18.98 -10.91 6.69
CA ASN A 371 19.20 -12.36 6.92
C ASN A 371 20.02 -12.67 8.18
N ARG A 372 21.00 -11.81 8.51
CA ARG A 372 21.82 -11.94 9.71
C ARG A 372 20.99 -11.77 10.99
N ILE A 373 20.07 -10.81 11.01
CA ILE A 373 19.21 -10.52 12.18
C ILE A 373 18.12 -11.59 12.28
N ALA A 374 17.47 -11.96 11.16
CA ALA A 374 16.47 -13.01 11.11
C ALA A 374 16.99 -14.35 11.65
N ARG A 375 18.16 -14.82 11.19
CA ARG A 375 18.82 -16.04 11.71
C ARG A 375 19.05 -15.99 13.22
N LYS A 376 19.51 -14.84 13.74
CA LYS A 376 19.75 -14.68 15.18
C LYS A 376 18.45 -14.72 15.97
N LEU A 377 17.41 -14.05 15.48
CA LEU A 377 16.11 -14.01 16.13
C LEU A 377 15.45 -15.39 16.14
N VAL A 378 15.48 -16.11 15.01
CA VAL A 378 14.94 -17.48 14.91
C VAL A 378 15.63 -18.40 15.92
N ALA A 379 16.96 -18.43 15.95
CA ALA A 379 17.69 -19.25 16.91
C ALA A 379 17.33 -18.88 18.35
N HIS A 380 17.30 -17.59 18.67
CA HIS A 380 16.98 -17.15 20.02
C HIS A 380 15.53 -17.48 20.42
N LEU A 381 14.54 -17.27 19.55
CA LEU A 381 13.14 -17.64 19.82
C LEU A 381 12.99 -19.17 19.96
N PHE A 382 13.75 -19.95 19.19
CA PHE A 382 13.73 -21.41 19.28
C PHE A 382 14.18 -21.91 20.66
N ASP A 383 15.12 -21.22 21.31
CA ASP A 383 15.55 -21.54 22.68
C ASP A 383 14.41 -21.43 23.69
N PHE A 384 13.43 -20.54 23.45
CA PHE A 384 12.24 -20.36 24.30
C PHE A 384 11.12 -21.35 23.98
N LEU A 385 11.28 -22.25 23.01
CA LEU A 385 10.32 -23.32 22.79
C LEU A 385 10.45 -24.44 23.82
N ASP A 386 9.31 -24.89 24.32
CA ASP A 386 9.19 -26.17 25.01
C ASP A 386 9.38 -27.35 24.03
N ASN A 387 9.50 -28.56 24.55
CA ASN A 387 9.54 -29.77 23.73
C ASN A 387 8.25 -29.92 22.94
N GLU A 388 8.36 -30.36 21.68
CA GLU A 388 7.24 -30.57 20.75
C GLU A 388 6.49 -29.28 20.34
N ALA A 389 6.88 -28.12 20.90
CA ALA A 389 6.37 -26.81 20.53
C ALA A 389 6.89 -26.36 19.16
N THR A 390 6.19 -25.41 18.55
CA THR A 390 6.53 -24.91 17.20
C THR A 390 6.73 -23.40 17.20
N LEU A 391 7.80 -22.96 16.54
CA LEU A 391 8.03 -21.57 16.15
C LEU A 391 7.55 -21.38 14.71
N PHE A 392 6.71 -20.36 14.50
CA PHE A 392 6.26 -19.95 13.18
C PHE A 392 6.78 -18.55 12.84
N VAL A 393 7.46 -18.39 11.72
CA VAL A 393 7.87 -17.07 11.20
C VAL A 393 7.48 -16.95 9.75
N THR A 394 7.02 -15.78 9.35
CA THR A 394 6.55 -15.54 7.98
C THR A 394 7.50 -14.63 7.21
N ASN A 395 7.48 -14.68 5.88
CA ASN A 395 8.14 -13.66 5.08
C ASN A 395 7.51 -13.51 3.69
N ALA A 396 7.48 -12.30 3.17
CA ALA A 396 7.01 -12.00 1.83
C ALA A 396 7.82 -12.76 0.78
N LYS A 397 7.11 -13.49 -0.08
CA LYS A 397 7.66 -14.19 -1.24
C LYS A 397 8.15 -13.17 -2.26
N ASN A 398 9.17 -13.54 -3.02
CA ASN A 398 9.56 -12.80 -4.21
C ASN A 398 8.55 -13.03 -5.35
N ASP A 399 7.41 -12.36 -5.27
CA ASP A 399 6.41 -12.30 -6.34
C ASP A 399 6.15 -10.84 -6.75
N MET A 400 6.68 -10.52 -7.92
CA MET A 400 6.75 -9.17 -8.49
C MET A 400 5.41 -8.67 -9.05
N ASP A 401 4.44 -9.56 -9.29
CA ASP A 401 3.22 -9.20 -10.03
C ASP A 401 2.31 -8.25 -9.23
N TYR A 402 2.41 -8.27 -7.91
CA TYR A 402 1.52 -7.51 -7.02
C TYR A 402 2.24 -6.43 -6.20
N GLN A 403 3.57 -6.34 -6.30
CA GLN A 403 4.40 -5.38 -5.55
C GLN A 403 4.06 -3.93 -5.85
N ALA A 404 3.86 -3.61 -7.13
CA ALA A 404 3.70 -2.24 -7.59
C ALA A 404 2.55 -1.49 -6.88
N TYR A 405 1.48 -2.17 -6.47
CA TYR A 405 0.36 -1.53 -5.80
C TYR A 405 0.80 -0.85 -4.48
N TYR A 406 1.25 -1.66 -3.53
CA TYR A 406 1.58 -1.17 -2.19
C TYR A 406 2.93 -0.47 -2.14
N GLU A 407 3.85 -0.82 -3.04
CA GLU A 407 5.12 -0.14 -3.14
C GLU A 407 4.99 1.24 -3.81
N MET A 408 4.42 1.33 -5.02
CA MET A 408 4.39 2.60 -5.76
C MET A 408 3.41 3.59 -5.14
N LEU A 409 2.26 3.14 -4.65
CA LEU A 409 1.30 4.04 -3.99
C LEU A 409 1.66 4.31 -2.53
N GLY A 410 1.89 3.25 -1.75
CA GLY A 410 2.06 3.33 -0.29
C GLY A 410 3.50 3.47 0.18
N GLY A 411 4.48 3.14 -0.67
CA GLY A 411 5.89 3.11 -0.26
C GLY A 411 6.18 1.97 0.71
N TRP A 412 5.37 0.91 0.68
CA TRP A 412 5.52 -0.24 1.55
C TRP A 412 6.59 -1.19 1.03
N LYS A 413 7.85 -0.91 1.34
CA LYS A 413 9.01 -1.71 0.89
C LYS A 413 9.27 -2.87 1.84
N LEU A 414 9.22 -4.10 1.32
CA LEU A 414 9.49 -5.33 2.04
C LEU A 414 10.77 -6.00 1.52
N ILE A 415 11.45 -6.76 2.38
CA ILE A 415 12.53 -7.67 1.98
C ILE A 415 11.90 -8.98 1.55
N HIS A 416 11.67 -9.10 0.25
CA HIS A 416 11.21 -10.31 -0.39
C HIS A 416 12.32 -11.36 -0.45
N ARG A 417 11.97 -12.63 -0.22
CA ARG A 417 12.94 -13.73 -0.25
C ARG A 417 12.53 -14.88 -1.13
N LYS A 418 13.54 -15.67 -1.50
CA LYS A 418 13.36 -17.02 -2.01
C LYS A 418 13.22 -18.02 -0.87
N GLU A 419 12.67 -19.18 -1.21
CA GLU A 419 12.48 -20.31 -0.31
C GLU A 419 13.79 -20.69 0.42
N GLU A 420 14.91 -20.79 -0.31
CA GLU A 420 16.18 -21.23 0.28
C GLU A 420 16.71 -20.25 1.34
N GLU A 421 16.44 -18.95 1.17
CA GLU A 421 16.87 -17.92 2.12
C GLU A 421 16.11 -17.99 3.43
N VAL A 422 14.82 -18.33 3.37
CA VAL A 422 13.95 -18.49 4.55
C VAL A 422 14.30 -19.78 5.29
N LEU A 423 14.46 -20.90 4.58
CA LEU A 423 14.89 -22.17 5.18
C LEU A 423 16.22 -22.04 5.92
N ALA A 424 17.16 -21.30 5.33
CA ALA A 424 18.48 -21.11 5.91
C ALA A 424 18.49 -20.29 7.22
N TRP A 425 17.34 -19.77 7.67
CA TRP A 425 17.21 -19.19 9.01
C TRP A 425 17.36 -20.21 10.13
N ALA A 426 17.06 -21.48 9.84
CA ALA A 426 17.18 -22.58 10.80
C ALA A 426 18.62 -23.09 10.99
N ASP A 427 19.56 -22.75 10.09
CA ASP A 427 20.93 -23.30 10.04
C ASP A 427 21.73 -23.22 11.35
N LYS A 428 21.36 -22.30 12.26
CA LYS A 428 22.07 -22.06 13.52
C LYS A 428 21.45 -22.76 14.74
N ILE A 429 20.31 -23.42 14.57
CA ILE A 429 19.66 -24.18 15.64
C ILE A 429 20.45 -25.48 15.82
N GLN A 430 20.99 -25.69 17.01
CA GLN A 430 21.80 -26.87 17.32
C GLN A 430 20.93 -28.05 17.76
N GLU A 431 19.82 -27.74 18.42
CA GLU A 431 18.82 -28.67 18.90
C GLU A 431 18.16 -29.41 17.74
N SER A 432 17.80 -30.67 17.98
CA SER A 432 17.07 -31.48 17.01
C SER A 432 15.69 -30.89 16.76
N HIS A 433 15.36 -30.68 15.49
CA HIS A 433 14.11 -30.05 15.07
C HIS A 433 13.63 -30.57 13.71
N ARG A 434 12.35 -30.34 13.42
CA ARG A 434 11.77 -30.47 12.08
C ARG A 434 11.54 -29.08 11.50
N THR A 435 11.97 -28.90 10.25
CA THR A 435 11.74 -27.67 9.49
C THR A 435 10.76 -27.93 8.37
N GLU A 436 9.78 -27.06 8.22
CA GLU A 436 8.78 -27.13 7.16
C GLU A 436 8.44 -25.73 6.65
N LEU A 437 8.27 -25.61 5.34
CA LEU A 437 7.64 -24.44 4.73
C LEU A 437 6.20 -24.77 4.39
N ILE A 438 5.30 -24.05 5.06
CA ILE A 438 3.87 -24.18 4.84
C ILE A 438 3.47 -23.20 3.74
N ASN A 439 2.85 -23.75 2.70
CA ASN A 439 2.13 -22.98 1.69
C ASN A 439 0.64 -23.13 1.97
N LEU A 440 -0.08 -22.02 2.05
CA LEU A 440 -1.53 -22.03 2.21
C LEU A 440 -2.18 -22.18 0.83
N ASP A 441 -3.09 -23.14 0.70
CA ASP A 441 -3.96 -23.29 -0.47
C ASP A 441 -5.09 -22.28 -0.37
N THR A 442 -4.93 -21.15 -1.05
CA THR A 442 -5.82 -19.99 -0.93
C THR A 442 -6.51 -19.66 -2.25
N ILE A 443 -7.67 -18.99 -2.18
CA ILE A 443 -8.45 -18.60 -3.36
C ILE A 443 -7.70 -17.57 -4.23
N LYS A 444 -6.90 -16.69 -3.60
CA LYS A 444 -6.00 -15.74 -4.27
C LYS A 444 -4.55 -16.15 -4.04
N PRO A 445 -3.58 -15.72 -4.88
CA PRO A 445 -2.17 -16.01 -4.65
C PRO A 445 -1.71 -15.62 -3.23
N PHE A 446 -1.16 -16.58 -2.48
CA PHE A 446 -0.63 -16.33 -1.14
C PHE A 446 0.81 -15.81 -1.22
N MET A 447 1.01 -14.58 -0.76
CA MET A 447 2.23 -13.79 -0.97
C MET A 447 3.33 -14.01 0.07
N PHE A 448 3.18 -15.00 0.96
CA PHE A 448 4.11 -15.24 2.08
C PHE A 448 4.56 -16.69 2.16
N PHE A 449 5.78 -16.90 2.63
CA PHE A 449 6.24 -18.15 3.21
C PHE A 449 5.85 -18.18 4.69
N ILE A 450 5.51 -19.36 5.20
CA ILE A 450 5.38 -19.62 6.64
C ILE A 450 6.38 -20.73 6.99
N LEU A 451 7.47 -20.36 7.66
CA LEU A 451 8.45 -21.29 8.18
C LEU A 451 7.99 -21.81 9.54
N ALA A 452 7.78 -23.11 9.63
CA ALA A 452 7.49 -23.82 10.86
C ALA A 452 8.73 -24.60 11.32
N LEU A 453 9.14 -24.36 12.57
CA LEU A 453 10.26 -25.03 13.23
C LEU A 453 9.73 -25.71 14.49
N GLN A 454 9.53 -27.03 14.40
CA GLN A 454 9.05 -27.82 15.52
C GLN A 454 10.21 -28.43 16.28
N LYS A 455 10.25 -28.23 17.60
CA LYS A 455 11.27 -28.79 18.47
C LYS A 455 10.99 -30.27 18.72
N ASN A 456 11.98 -31.12 18.49
CA ASN A 456 11.82 -32.55 18.76
C ASN A 456 11.74 -32.79 20.28
N PRO A 457 11.08 -33.87 20.71
CA PRO A 457 11.08 -34.25 22.12
C PRO A 457 12.52 -34.44 22.61
N ALA A 458 12.80 -34.00 23.84
CA ALA A 458 14.09 -34.23 24.46
C ALA A 458 14.36 -35.74 24.48
N LYS A 459 15.54 -36.16 24.00
CA LYS A 459 15.98 -37.54 24.17
C LYS A 459 16.12 -37.79 25.67
N LEU A 460 15.23 -38.61 26.23
CA LEU A 460 15.44 -39.19 27.55
C LEU A 460 16.69 -40.08 27.43
N PHE A 461 17.81 -39.61 27.98
CA PHE A 461 19.05 -40.38 28.08
C PHE A 461 19.06 -41.25 29.33
#